data_AF-A0A6I7Q2W3-F1
#
_entry.id   AF-A0A6I7Q2W3-F1
#
_cell.length_a   1.000
_cell.length_b   1.000
_cell.length_c   1.000
_cell.angle_alpha   90.00
_cell.angle_beta   90.00
_cell.angle_gamma   90.00
#
_symmetry.space_group_name_H-M   'P 1'
#
loop_
_entity.id
_entity.type
_entity.pdbx_description
1 polymer ?
#
loop_
_entity_poly.entity_id
_entity_poly.type
_entity_poly.pdbx_seq_one_letter_code
_entity_poly.pdbx_strand_id
1 'polypeptide(L)'
;MVTCPYAAASAGRSARFPARAVEQPAPLRPPGRVVQEHSRSGQDPRGRLPTSARYGRGSRYLFILCALERHLVSDHDYDFTSDAFTLAHVLPQNPQTGWDGFTDEEAENLVDRLGNLTLIQAGANRDLGDAPYPAKRMAYEESGFAITRRLAQEYAEWTPEQIAARQVSMANQATSIWRIGQLA
;
A
#
# COMPACT_ATOMS: atom_id res chain seq x y z
N MET A 1 -50.37 -43.61 21.99
CA MET A 1 -51.48 -42.84 22.57
C MET A 1 -51.60 -43.20 24.05
N VAL A 2 -51.04 -42.41 24.97
CA VAL A 2 -51.34 -42.44 26.42
C VAL A 2 -50.83 -41.09 26.99
N THR A 3 -51.66 -40.04 26.98
CA THR A 3 -52.32 -39.40 28.14
C THR A 3 -51.39 -38.94 29.27
N CYS A 4 -51.30 -37.61 29.42
CA CYS A 4 -51.00 -36.96 30.70
C CYS A 4 -52.13 -37.23 31.72
N PRO A 5 -51.82 -37.14 33.02
CA PRO A 5 -52.68 -36.32 33.86
C PRO A 5 -51.96 -35.38 34.83
N TYR A 6 -52.80 -34.45 35.24
CA TYR A 6 -52.69 -33.21 35.99
C TYR A 6 -52.59 -33.38 37.52
N ALA A 7 -52.04 -32.37 38.21
CA ALA A 7 -52.34 -31.86 39.58
C ALA A 7 -51.03 -31.41 40.29
N ALA A 8 -50.95 -30.42 41.16
CA ALA A 8 -51.85 -29.36 41.64
C ALA A 8 -50.99 -28.30 42.37
N ALA A 9 -51.62 -27.15 42.66
CA ALA A 9 -51.05 -25.90 43.15
C ALA A 9 -50.45 -25.90 44.57
N SER A 10 -49.57 -24.92 44.85
CA SER A 10 -49.60 -24.16 46.12
C SER A 10 -48.81 -22.85 46.09
N ALA A 11 -49.53 -21.77 46.43
CA ALA A 11 -49.17 -20.68 47.34
C ALA A 11 -47.83 -19.90 47.18
N GLY A 12 -47.98 -18.65 46.70
CA GLY A 12 -47.76 -17.45 47.52
C GLY A 12 -46.34 -17.15 48.03
N ARG A 13 -45.70 -16.13 47.42
CA ARG A 13 -45.03 -15.06 48.17
C ARG A 13 -44.80 -13.83 47.30
N SER A 14 -45.37 -12.73 47.76
CA SER A 14 -45.22 -11.36 47.26
C SER A 14 -43.75 -10.93 47.33
N ALA A 15 -43.10 -10.77 46.18
CA ALA A 15 -41.85 -10.02 46.07
C ALA A 15 -42.17 -8.61 45.58
N ARG A 16 -42.03 -7.63 46.48
CA ARG A 16 -42.11 -6.20 46.17
C ARG A 16 -40.99 -5.87 45.19
N PHE A 17 -41.34 -5.39 44.00
CA PHE A 17 -40.41 -4.71 43.11
C PHE A 17 -39.97 -3.39 43.76
N PRO A 18 -38.66 -3.08 43.89
CA PRO A 18 -38.25 -1.73 44.23
C PRO A 18 -38.60 -0.80 43.07
N ALA A 19 -39.29 0.30 43.40
CA ALA A 19 -39.59 1.37 42.47
C ALA A 19 -38.29 1.90 41.85
N ARG A 20 -38.20 1.84 40.51
CA ARG A 20 -37.16 2.55 39.76
C ARG A 20 -37.28 4.03 40.08
N ALA A 21 -36.21 4.62 40.64
CA ALA A 21 -36.04 6.07 40.62
C ALA A 21 -36.02 6.51 39.16
N VAL A 22 -36.98 7.35 38.77
CA VAL A 22 -36.98 8.03 37.48
C VAL A 22 -35.91 9.11 37.57
N GLU A 23 -34.73 8.81 37.07
CA GLU A 23 -33.67 9.79 36.86
C GLU A 23 -34.15 10.78 35.80
N GLN A 24 -34.28 12.05 36.17
CA GLN A 24 -34.64 13.11 35.22
C GLN A 24 -33.45 13.34 34.27
N PRO A 25 -33.64 13.30 32.94
CA PRO A 25 -32.53 13.55 32.03
C PRO A 25 -32.08 15.02 32.14
N ALA A 26 -30.76 15.22 32.25
CA ALA A 26 -30.13 16.53 32.22
C ALA A 26 -30.51 17.31 30.95
N PRO A 27 -30.63 18.66 31.02
CA PRO A 27 -31.02 19.46 29.87
C PRO A 27 -29.99 19.32 28.73
N LEU A 28 -30.49 19.02 27.54
CA LEU A 28 -29.71 18.90 26.31
C LEU A 28 -29.03 20.24 26.02
N ARG A 29 -27.69 20.23 26.00
CA ARG A 29 -26.87 21.35 25.57
C ARG A 29 -27.20 21.65 24.10
N PRO A 30 -27.43 22.91 23.69
CA PRO A 30 -27.69 23.22 22.29
C PRO A 30 -26.50 22.75 21.45
N PRO A 31 -26.72 22.22 20.23
CA PRO A 31 -25.64 21.77 19.38
C PRO A 31 -24.71 22.95 19.13
N GLY A 32 -23.46 22.82 19.60
CA GLY A 32 -22.39 23.72 19.23
C GLY A 32 -22.34 23.76 17.70
N ARG A 33 -22.28 24.97 17.15
CA ARG A 33 -22.12 25.20 15.72
C ARG A 33 -20.93 24.35 15.25
N VAL A 34 -21.21 23.28 14.51
CA VAL A 34 -20.19 22.53 13.78
C VAL A 34 -19.65 23.52 12.75
N VAL A 35 -18.54 24.17 13.09
CA VAL A 35 -17.71 24.78 12.07
C VAL A 35 -17.20 23.60 11.26
N GLN A 36 -17.70 23.45 10.04
CA GLN A 36 -17.07 22.59 9.05
C GLN A 36 -15.66 23.12 8.86
N GLU A 37 -14.72 22.50 9.57
CA GLU A 37 -13.31 22.61 9.30
C GLU A 37 -13.12 21.92 7.95
N HIS A 38 -13.27 22.72 6.89
CA HIS A 38 -12.89 22.32 5.56
C HIS A 38 -11.39 22.08 5.65
N SER A 39 -10.98 20.83 5.82
CA SER A 39 -9.61 20.39 5.59
C SER A 39 -9.29 20.75 4.15
N ARG A 40 -8.81 21.97 3.94
CA ARG A 40 -8.19 22.39 2.69
C ARG A 40 -6.94 21.53 2.60
N SER A 41 -7.06 20.42 1.89
CA SER A 41 -5.92 19.74 1.29
C SER A 41 -5.05 20.82 0.69
N GLY A 42 -3.84 20.99 1.24
CA GLY A 42 -2.88 21.97 0.77
C GLY A 42 -2.42 21.63 -0.63
N GLN A 43 -3.21 21.97 -1.63
CA GLN A 43 -2.76 22.05 -3.01
C GLN A 43 -2.27 23.48 -3.23
N ASP A 44 -0.96 23.63 -3.40
CA ASP A 44 -0.36 24.86 -3.92
C ASP A 44 -0.79 24.99 -5.40
N PRO A 45 -1.54 26.04 -5.79
CA PRO A 45 -2.01 26.23 -7.16
C PRO A 45 -0.88 26.50 -8.17
N ARG A 46 0.39 26.54 -7.75
CA ARG A 46 1.55 26.80 -8.62
C ARG A 46 2.34 25.56 -9.02
N GLY A 47 1.89 24.35 -8.68
CA GLY A 47 2.59 23.11 -9.06
C GLY A 47 4.04 23.04 -8.55
N ARG A 48 4.37 23.81 -7.50
CA ARG A 48 5.71 23.82 -6.91
C ARG A 48 5.85 22.56 -6.07
N LEU A 49 6.66 21.62 -6.54
CA LEU A 49 7.09 20.46 -5.75
C LEU A 49 7.58 20.97 -4.38
N PRO A 50 7.07 20.44 -3.26
CA PRO A 50 7.51 20.85 -1.93
C PRO A 50 9.03 20.69 -1.78
N THR A 51 9.67 21.69 -1.19
CA THR A 51 11.13 21.82 -1.09
C THR A 51 11.78 20.60 -0.43
N SER A 52 12.93 20.22 -1.00
CA SER A 52 13.65 18.95 -0.99
C SER A 52 14.16 18.38 0.35
N ALA A 53 13.74 18.89 1.50
CA ALA A 53 14.27 18.46 2.80
C ALA A 53 13.61 17.17 3.35
N ARG A 54 12.44 16.78 2.84
CA ARG A 54 11.64 15.63 3.36
C ARG A 54 11.77 14.36 2.52
N TYR A 55 12.50 14.41 1.42
CA TYR A 55 12.46 13.39 0.38
C TYR A 55 13.85 12.77 0.23
N GLY A 56 14.06 11.64 0.93
CA GLY A 56 15.30 10.86 0.85
C GLY A 56 15.53 10.25 -0.54
N ARG A 57 16.60 9.47 -0.71
CA ARG A 57 16.91 8.79 -1.99
C ARG A 57 15.69 8.04 -2.58
N GLY A 58 14.88 7.41 -1.71
CA GLY A 58 13.65 6.70 -2.09
C GLY A 58 12.64 7.54 -2.85
N SER A 59 12.49 8.82 -2.52
CA SER A 59 11.46 9.66 -3.13
C SER A 59 11.69 9.93 -4.62
N ARG A 60 12.95 9.89 -5.07
CA ARG A 60 13.29 10.01 -6.50
C ARG A 60 12.87 8.76 -7.28
N TYR A 61 13.14 7.58 -6.74
CA TYR A 61 12.71 6.32 -7.35
C TYR A 61 11.19 6.20 -7.35
N LEU A 62 10.53 6.60 -6.26
CA LEU A 62 9.08 6.59 -6.14
C LEU A 62 8.44 7.50 -7.20
N PHE A 63 8.94 8.72 -7.36
CA PHE A 63 8.49 9.62 -8.40
C PHE A 63 8.60 9.01 -9.81
N ILE A 64 9.75 8.41 -10.14
CA ILE A 64 9.98 7.78 -11.44
C ILE A 64 9.03 6.59 -11.66
N LEU A 65 8.90 5.72 -10.67
CA LEU A 65 8.05 4.52 -10.75
C LEU A 65 6.56 4.88 -10.84
N CYS A 66 6.09 5.89 -10.09
CA CYS A 66 4.72 6.39 -10.22
C CYS A 66 4.47 7.00 -11.60
N ALA A 67 5.43 7.73 -12.15
CA ALA A 67 5.30 8.28 -13.51
C ALA A 67 5.23 7.17 -14.57
N LEU A 68 6.04 6.12 -14.43
CA LEU A 68 5.98 4.93 -15.28
C LEU A 68 4.64 4.21 -15.13
N GLU A 69 4.17 3.97 -13.91
CA GLU A 69 2.88 3.34 -13.63
C GLU A 69 1.72 4.09 -14.30
N ARG A 70 1.69 5.42 -14.18
CA ARG A 70 0.69 6.27 -14.85
C ARG A 70 0.77 6.22 -16.37
N HIS A 71 1.96 5.97 -16.93
CA HIS A 71 2.13 5.75 -18.36
C HIS A 71 1.57 4.38 -18.80
N LEU A 72 1.60 3.38 -17.92
CA LEU A 72 1.06 2.05 -18.19
C LEU A 72 -0.46 1.97 -18.01
N VAL A 73 -1.01 2.70 -17.04
CA VAL A 73 -2.44 2.72 -16.71
C VAL A 73 -2.91 4.16 -16.61
N SER A 74 -3.74 4.59 -17.56
CA SER A 74 -4.14 6.00 -17.70
C SER A 74 -5.08 6.52 -16.60
N ASP A 75 -5.59 5.65 -15.72
CA ASP A 75 -6.78 5.93 -14.90
C ASP A 75 -6.48 6.00 -13.38
N HIS A 76 -5.22 5.98 -12.96
CA HIS A 76 -4.87 6.04 -11.53
C HIS A 76 -3.86 7.16 -11.26
N ASP A 77 -4.28 8.14 -10.46
CA ASP A 77 -3.41 9.19 -9.94
C ASP A 77 -2.90 8.76 -8.56
N TYR A 78 -1.69 8.21 -8.53
CA TYR A 78 -1.05 7.78 -7.29
C TYR A 78 -0.36 8.95 -6.62
N ASP A 79 -0.82 9.31 -5.43
CA ASP A 79 -0.11 10.25 -4.56
C ASP A 79 1.17 9.60 -4.02
N PHE A 80 2.32 9.97 -4.57
CA PHE A 80 3.64 9.50 -4.13
C PHE A 80 4.03 9.97 -2.72
N THR A 81 3.21 10.81 -2.07
CA THR A 81 3.37 11.18 -0.66
C THR A 81 2.57 10.30 0.29
N SER A 82 1.76 9.37 -0.25
CA SER A 82 0.97 8.42 0.53
C SER A 82 1.83 7.31 1.14
N ASP A 83 1.53 6.97 2.40
CA ASP A 83 2.13 5.82 3.10
C ASP A 83 1.48 4.47 2.72
N ALA A 84 0.48 4.46 1.82
CA ALA A 84 -0.23 3.25 1.43
C ALA A 84 0.65 2.26 0.63
N PHE A 85 1.67 2.77 -0.04
CA PHE A 85 2.59 1.99 -0.85
C PHE A 85 4.02 2.48 -0.69
N THR A 86 4.97 1.63 -1.05
CA THR A 86 6.39 1.87 -0.85
C THR A 86 7.21 1.25 -1.97
N LEU A 87 8.52 1.45 -1.90
CA LEU A 87 9.49 0.77 -2.75
C LEU A 87 9.79 -0.62 -2.19
N ALA A 88 9.66 -1.62 -3.04
CA ALA A 88 10.22 -2.95 -2.81
C ALA A 88 11.49 -3.13 -3.61
N HIS A 89 12.49 -3.72 -2.98
CA HIS A 89 13.63 -4.34 -3.60
C HIS A 89 13.28 -5.78 -3.99
N VAL A 90 13.39 -6.12 -5.27
CA VAL A 90 13.14 -7.50 -5.73
C VAL A 90 14.28 -8.40 -5.24
N LEU A 91 15.52 -8.11 -5.65
CA LEU A 91 16.73 -8.57 -4.96
C LEU A 91 16.86 -7.80 -3.63
N PRO A 92 16.77 -8.46 -2.46
CA PRO A 92 16.85 -7.80 -1.15
C PRO A 92 18.19 -7.12 -0.90
N GLN A 93 18.22 -6.22 0.07
CA GLN A 93 19.48 -5.59 0.51
C GLN A 93 20.42 -6.55 1.22
N ASN A 94 19.86 -7.52 1.93
CA ASN A 94 20.62 -8.59 2.58
C ASN A 94 20.12 -9.94 2.05
N PRO A 95 20.49 -10.31 0.82
CA PRO A 95 20.03 -11.56 0.22
C PRO A 95 20.42 -12.75 1.10
N GLN A 96 19.43 -13.58 1.44
CA GLN A 96 19.62 -14.83 2.16
C GLN A 96 19.53 -16.00 1.17
N THR A 97 19.22 -17.20 1.65
CA THR A 97 19.00 -18.40 0.83
C THR A 97 18.02 -18.13 -0.32
N GLY A 98 18.36 -18.63 -1.52
CA GLY A 98 17.53 -18.51 -2.72
C GLY A 98 17.91 -17.34 -3.64
N TRP A 99 19.05 -16.70 -3.40
CA TRP A 99 19.65 -15.64 -4.22
C TRP A 99 21.04 -16.02 -4.74
N ASP A 100 21.36 -17.32 -4.77
CA ASP A 100 22.68 -17.86 -5.15
C ASP A 100 23.10 -17.57 -6.61
N GLY A 101 22.17 -17.06 -7.42
CA GLY A 101 22.43 -16.58 -8.79
C GLY A 101 23.09 -15.21 -8.88
N PHE A 102 23.43 -14.58 -7.75
CA PHE A 102 24.17 -13.32 -7.67
C PHE A 102 25.47 -13.53 -6.91
N THR A 103 26.57 -12.99 -7.42
CA THR A 103 27.76 -12.76 -6.60
C THR A 103 27.55 -11.60 -5.64
N ASP A 104 28.32 -11.55 -4.55
CA ASP A 104 28.24 -10.45 -3.58
C ASP A 104 28.48 -9.08 -4.25
N GLU A 105 29.44 -9.01 -5.16
CA GLU A 105 29.75 -7.80 -5.93
C GLU A 105 28.59 -7.38 -6.84
N GLU A 106 27.94 -8.34 -7.52
CA GLU A 106 26.76 -8.03 -8.33
C GLU A 106 25.60 -7.57 -7.47
N ALA A 107 25.34 -8.23 -6.33
CA ALA A 107 24.26 -7.85 -5.44
C ALA A 107 24.44 -6.42 -4.93
N GLU A 108 25.65 -6.05 -4.47
CA GLU A 108 25.98 -4.70 -4.01
C GLU A 108 25.79 -3.65 -5.13
N ASN A 109 26.18 -3.98 -6.36
CA ASN A 109 26.08 -3.06 -7.50
C ASN A 109 24.67 -2.93 -8.11
N LEU A 110 23.79 -3.90 -7.86
CA LEU A 110 22.47 -4.00 -8.50
C LEU A 110 21.32 -3.67 -7.55
N VAL A 111 21.50 -3.83 -6.24
CA VAL A 111 20.43 -3.69 -5.23
C VAL A 111 19.66 -2.38 -5.36
N ASP A 112 20.34 -1.24 -5.47
CA ASP A 112 19.74 0.10 -5.50
C ASP A 112 19.46 0.61 -6.93
N ARG A 113 19.57 -0.27 -7.95
CA ARG A 113 19.25 0.11 -9.34
C ARG A 113 17.75 0.21 -9.53
N LEU A 114 17.33 1.17 -10.36
CA LEU A 114 15.91 1.37 -10.67
C LEU A 114 15.26 0.10 -11.25
N GLY A 115 16.00 -0.66 -12.05
CA GLY A 115 15.56 -1.96 -12.58
C GLY A 115 15.25 -3.01 -11.52
N ASN A 116 15.80 -2.89 -10.30
CA ASN A 116 15.54 -3.80 -9.17
C ASN A 116 14.39 -3.32 -8.25
N LEU A 117 13.87 -2.12 -8.49
CA LEU A 117 12.84 -1.51 -7.64
C LEU A 117 11.45 -1.64 -8.27
N THR A 118 10.43 -1.82 -7.43
CA THR A 118 9.03 -1.81 -7.86
C THR A 118 8.10 -1.21 -6.81
N LEU A 119 6.87 -0.90 -7.21
CA LEU A 119 5.82 -0.39 -6.32
C LEU A 119 5.07 -1.55 -5.65
N ILE A 120 4.85 -1.47 -4.34
CA ILE A 120 4.06 -2.46 -3.62
C ILE A 120 3.32 -1.82 -2.45
N GLN A 121 2.17 -2.38 -2.07
CA GLN A 121 1.46 -1.97 -0.87
C GLN A 121 2.33 -2.21 0.37
N ALA A 122 2.32 -1.27 1.32
CA ALA A 122 3.20 -1.31 2.49
C ALA A 122 3.05 -2.59 3.34
N GLY A 123 1.82 -3.10 3.48
CA GLY A 123 1.54 -4.35 4.17
C GLY A 123 2.18 -5.55 3.46
N ALA A 124 1.92 -5.71 2.16
CA ALA A 124 2.49 -6.80 1.36
C ALA A 124 4.03 -6.76 1.31
N ASN A 125 4.63 -5.56 1.30
CA ASN A 125 6.09 -5.43 1.35
C ASN A 125 6.68 -6.01 2.64
N ARG A 126 6.06 -5.69 3.79
CA ARG A 126 6.50 -6.20 5.09
C ARG A 126 6.35 -7.71 5.18
N ASP A 127 5.27 -8.26 4.61
CA ASP A 127 4.97 -9.68 4.68
C ASP A 127 5.90 -10.50 3.75
N LEU A 128 6.34 -9.93 2.62
CA LEU A 128 7.29 -10.57 1.71
C LEU A 128 8.76 -10.45 2.15
N GLY A 129 9.19 -9.28 2.61
CA GLY A 129 10.56 -9.05 3.07
C GLY A 129 11.65 -9.58 2.12
N ASP A 130 12.52 -10.43 2.67
CA ASP A 130 13.68 -11.01 1.97
C ASP A 130 13.38 -12.36 1.30
N ALA A 131 12.09 -12.69 1.11
CA ALA A 131 11.67 -13.94 0.48
C ALA A 131 12.35 -14.17 -0.89
N PRO A 132 12.57 -15.43 -1.29
CA PRO A 132 13.16 -15.75 -2.58
C PRO A 132 12.24 -15.30 -3.72
N TYR A 133 12.82 -15.05 -4.89
CA TYR A 133 12.09 -14.49 -6.02
C TYR A 133 10.80 -15.25 -6.40
N PRO A 134 10.75 -16.60 -6.44
CA PRO A 134 9.52 -17.32 -6.78
C PRO A 134 8.34 -16.98 -5.85
N ALA A 135 8.61 -16.76 -4.55
CA ALA A 135 7.58 -16.37 -3.59
C ALA A 135 7.13 -14.92 -3.81
N LYS A 136 8.08 -14.00 -4.04
CA LYS A 136 7.79 -12.61 -4.39
C LYS A 136 6.97 -12.50 -5.68
N ARG A 137 7.33 -13.29 -6.70
CA ARG A 137 6.68 -13.32 -8.00
C ARG A 137 5.18 -13.63 -7.87
N MET A 138 4.81 -14.68 -7.13
CA MET A 138 3.39 -15.01 -6.90
C MET A 138 2.61 -13.84 -6.29
N ALA A 139 3.16 -13.17 -5.28
CA ALA A 139 2.50 -12.01 -4.67
C ALA A 139 2.49 -10.78 -5.60
N TYR A 140 3.50 -10.61 -6.45
CA TYR A 140 3.56 -9.52 -7.42
C TYR A 140 2.53 -9.68 -8.55
N GLU A 141 2.14 -10.89 -8.93
CA GLU A 141 1.05 -11.14 -9.89
C GLU A 141 -0.29 -10.59 -9.40
N GLU A 142 -0.51 -10.61 -8.08
CA GLU A 142 -1.72 -10.09 -7.43
C GLU A 142 -1.63 -8.58 -7.08
N SER A 143 -0.51 -7.94 -7.40
CA SER A 143 -0.27 -6.53 -7.05
C SER A 143 -1.29 -5.59 -7.71
N GLY A 144 -1.65 -4.51 -7.02
CA GLY A 144 -2.48 -3.43 -7.58
C GLY A 144 -1.74 -2.61 -8.65
N PHE A 145 -0.42 -2.65 -8.66
CA PHE A 145 0.43 -1.89 -9.58
C PHE A 145 0.74 -2.68 -10.86
N ALA A 146 0.46 -2.08 -12.03
CA ALA A 146 0.74 -2.70 -13.32
C ALA A 146 2.22 -2.93 -13.56
N ILE A 147 3.09 -2.01 -13.12
CA ILE A 147 4.54 -2.15 -13.23
C ILE A 147 5.06 -3.38 -12.47
N THR A 148 4.41 -3.73 -11.36
CA THR A 148 4.76 -4.88 -10.52
C THR A 148 4.17 -6.17 -11.07
N ARG A 149 2.93 -6.15 -11.57
CA ARG A 149 2.34 -7.31 -12.26
C ARG A 149 3.12 -7.68 -13.52
N ARG A 150 3.50 -6.70 -14.34
CA ARG A 150 4.32 -6.94 -15.55
C ARG A 150 5.67 -7.53 -15.21
N LEU A 151 6.31 -7.07 -14.13
CA LEU A 151 7.55 -7.67 -13.63
C LEU A 151 7.36 -9.17 -13.37
N ALA A 152 6.29 -9.56 -12.67
CA ALA A 152 6.04 -10.97 -12.37
C ALA A 152 5.69 -11.82 -13.60
N GLN A 153 5.04 -11.22 -14.60
CA GLN A 153 4.61 -11.91 -15.82
C GLN A 153 5.74 -12.08 -16.84
N GLU A 154 6.58 -11.06 -17.00
CA GLU A 154 7.65 -11.03 -18.00
C GLU A 154 8.91 -11.78 -17.56
N TYR A 155 9.18 -11.84 -16.25
CA TYR A 155 10.41 -12.39 -15.71
C TYR A 155 10.11 -13.65 -14.90
N ALA A 156 10.48 -14.81 -15.44
CA ALA A 156 10.26 -16.08 -14.76
C ALA A 156 11.24 -16.30 -13.60
N GLU A 157 12.44 -15.76 -13.76
CA GLU A 157 13.56 -15.77 -12.81
C GLU A 157 14.01 -14.32 -12.56
N TRP A 158 14.89 -14.13 -11.57
CA TRP A 158 15.49 -12.82 -11.30
C TRP A 158 17.01 -12.94 -11.22
N THR A 159 17.69 -12.29 -12.16
CA THR A 159 19.13 -12.40 -12.44
C THR A 159 19.69 -11.01 -12.76
N PRO A 160 21.03 -10.83 -12.71
CA PRO A 160 21.68 -9.58 -13.12
C PRO A 160 21.23 -9.06 -14.49
N GLU A 161 21.13 -9.95 -15.47
CA GLU A 161 20.76 -9.64 -16.85
C GLU A 161 19.34 -9.09 -16.93
N GLN A 162 18.42 -9.67 -16.16
CA GLN A 162 17.02 -9.25 -16.13
C GLN A 162 16.85 -7.88 -15.46
N ILE A 163 17.61 -7.60 -14.39
CA ILE A 163 17.64 -6.25 -13.77
C ILE A 163 18.12 -5.22 -14.79
N ALA A 164 19.19 -5.52 -15.53
CA ALA A 164 19.73 -4.63 -16.55
C ALA A 164 18.73 -4.41 -17.71
N ALA A 165 18.15 -5.49 -18.24
CA ALA A 165 17.16 -5.43 -19.31
C ALA A 165 15.91 -4.63 -18.90
N ARG A 166 15.39 -4.88 -17.69
CA ARG A 166 14.25 -4.12 -17.16
C ARG A 166 14.59 -2.64 -17.03
N GLN A 167 15.78 -2.30 -16.54
CA GLN A 167 16.19 -0.90 -16.43
C GLN A 167 16.24 -0.20 -17.78
N VAL A 168 16.75 -0.86 -18.83
CA VAL A 168 16.75 -0.33 -20.20
C VAL A 168 15.32 -0.11 -20.70
N SER A 169 14.41 -1.06 -20.47
CA SER A 169 12.99 -0.92 -20.83
C SER A 169 12.35 0.28 -20.13
N MET A 170 12.60 0.46 -18.83
CA MET A 170 12.11 1.61 -18.07
C MET A 170 12.70 2.93 -18.57
N ALA A 171 13.98 2.97 -18.92
CA ALA A 171 14.63 4.15 -19.47
C ALA A 171 14.01 4.53 -20.83
N ASN A 172 13.72 3.56 -21.70
CA ASN A 172 13.04 3.83 -22.96
C ASN A 172 11.64 4.41 -22.75
N GLN A 173 10.86 3.84 -21.82
CA GLN A 173 9.55 4.38 -21.44
C GLN A 173 9.66 5.81 -20.88
N ALA A 174 10.67 6.08 -20.04
CA ALA A 174 10.95 7.39 -19.50
C ALA A 174 11.13 8.46 -20.58
N THR A 175 11.82 8.16 -21.69
CA THR A 175 11.98 9.10 -22.82
C THR A 175 10.66 9.49 -23.49
N SER A 176 9.64 8.63 -23.40
CA SER A 176 8.32 8.93 -23.93
C SER A 176 7.48 9.78 -22.97
N ILE A 177 7.73 9.66 -21.66
CA ILE A 177 7.04 10.42 -20.61
C ILE A 177 7.61 11.85 -20.53
N TRP A 178 8.93 11.98 -20.44
CA TRP A 178 9.61 13.27 -20.26
C TRP A 178 10.25 13.72 -21.58
N ARG A 179 9.40 14.24 -22.48
CA ARG A 179 9.85 14.86 -23.72
C ARG A 179 10.16 16.32 -23.47
N ILE A 180 11.39 16.73 -23.73
CA ILE A 180 11.72 18.16 -23.82
C ILE A 180 11.29 18.61 -25.21
N GLY A 181 10.12 19.28 -25.29
CA GLY A 181 9.76 20.04 -26.47
C GLY A 181 10.82 21.12 -26.70
N GLN A 182 11.27 21.30 -27.94
CA GLN A 182 12.34 22.22 -28.33
C GLN A 182 12.30 23.50 -27.50
N LEU A 183 13.45 23.85 -26.89
CA LEU A 183 13.72 25.21 -26.44
C LEU A 183 13.61 26.11 -27.68
N ALA A 184 12.44 26.74 -27.84
CA ALA A 184 12.23 27.75 -28.86
C ALA A 184 13.04 29.02 -28.54
#